data_AF-A0A2J6PRC2-F1
#
_entry.id   AF-A0A2J6PRC2-F1
#
_cell.length_a   1.000
_cell.length_b   1.000
_cell.length_c   1.000
_cell.angle_alpha   90.00
_cell.angle_beta   90.00
_cell.angle_gamma   90.00
#
_symmetry.space_group_name_H-M   'P 1'
#
loop_
_entity.id
_entity.type
_entity.pdbx_description
1 polymer ?
#
loop_
_entity_poly.entity_id
_entity_poly.type
_entity_poly.pdbx_seq_one_letter_code
_entity_poly.pdbx_strand_id
1 'polypeptide(L)'
;ASAYPDPSQWATYAFLWQQNSALMSYNDSASEIALIGSSITTVAQESGIDARVILCVIMQESGGNVRVGNTNNGVNNTGIMQANNGVSFNPSDPAGSILQMVRDGTEGTVSGPGLKQAFVQYGNYYVALRVYNSGSVNLNQLNDPRGATANYVEDMANRLMGHSWPNM
;
A
#
# COMPACT_ATOMS: atom_id res chain seq x y z
N ALA A 1 1.61 10.39 16.90
CA ALA A 1 1.11 9.04 16.56
C ALA A 1 0.20 8.43 17.62
N SER A 2 0.25 8.86 18.89
CA SER A 2 -0.60 8.32 19.98
C SER A 2 -2.12 8.46 19.79
N ALA A 3 -2.56 9.25 18.80
CA ALA A 3 -3.96 9.39 18.41
C ALA A 3 -4.46 8.27 17.47
N TYR A 4 -3.57 7.39 16.99
CA TYR A 4 -3.92 6.28 16.11
C TYR A 4 -3.80 4.93 16.84
N PRO A 5 -4.63 3.92 16.47
CA PRO A 5 -4.65 2.63 17.15
C PRO A 5 -3.29 1.93 17.20
N ASP A 6 -2.99 1.27 18.32
CA ASP A 6 -1.75 0.50 18.42
C ASP A 6 -1.79 -0.71 17.45
N PRO A 7 -0.67 -1.13 16.84
CA PRO A 7 -0.63 -2.30 15.95
C PRO A 7 -1.18 -3.61 16.52
N SER A 8 -1.21 -3.74 17.85
CA SER A 8 -1.85 -4.86 18.56
C SER A 8 -3.39 -4.84 18.51
N GLN A 9 -3.99 -3.68 18.21
CA GLN A 9 -5.44 -3.50 18.10
C GLN A 9 -5.97 -3.69 16.68
N TRP A 10 -5.09 -3.70 15.68
CA TRP A 10 -5.48 -3.86 14.28
C TRP A 10 -6.17 -5.20 14.04
N ALA A 11 -7.06 -5.20 13.05
CA ALA A 11 -7.69 -6.43 12.58
C ALA A 11 -6.64 -7.45 12.12
N THR A 12 -7.02 -8.73 12.16
CA THR A 12 -6.13 -9.80 11.71
C THR A 12 -5.95 -9.74 10.19
N TYR A 13 -4.82 -10.23 9.70
CA TYR A 13 -4.58 -10.31 8.25
C TYR A 13 -5.67 -11.11 7.53
N ALA A 14 -6.13 -12.22 8.10
CA ALA A 14 -7.19 -13.04 7.51
C ALA A 14 -8.50 -12.26 7.33
N PHE A 15 -8.89 -11.46 8.34
CA PHE A 15 -10.09 -10.62 8.26
C PHE A 15 -9.95 -9.55 7.17
N LEU A 16 -8.82 -8.84 7.16
CA LEU A 16 -8.53 -7.81 6.16
C LEU A 16 -8.50 -8.40 4.75
N TRP A 17 -7.85 -9.55 4.57
CA TRP A 17 -7.75 -10.23 3.29
C TRP A 17 -9.13 -10.64 2.76
N GLN A 18 -9.97 -11.25 3.61
CA GLN A 18 -11.31 -11.69 3.21
C GLN A 18 -12.14 -10.53 2.65
N GLN A 19 -12.13 -9.37 3.31
CA GLN A 19 -12.89 -8.20 2.84
C GLN A 19 -12.30 -7.61 1.57
N ASN A 20 -11.00 -7.37 1.54
CA ASN A 20 -10.36 -6.63 0.45
C ASN A 20 -10.26 -7.46 -0.83
N SER A 21 -10.03 -8.77 -0.74
CA SER A 21 -10.04 -9.65 -1.92
C SER A 21 -11.41 -9.74 -2.59
N ALA A 22 -12.50 -9.62 -1.83
CA ALA A 22 -13.84 -9.51 -2.41
C ALA A 22 -13.98 -8.19 -3.21
N LEU A 23 -13.42 -7.08 -2.73
CA LEU A 23 -13.42 -5.81 -3.47
C LEU A 23 -12.55 -5.85 -4.73
N MET A 24 -11.38 -6.49 -4.68
CA MET A 24 -10.52 -6.65 -5.86
C MET A 24 -11.25 -7.37 -7.02
N SER A 25 -12.22 -8.23 -6.72
CA SER A 25 -12.98 -8.98 -7.74
C SER A 25 -13.83 -8.11 -8.67
N TYR A 26 -14.01 -6.83 -8.36
CA TYR A 26 -14.61 -5.87 -9.29
C TYR A 26 -13.71 -5.55 -10.50
N ASN A 27 -12.39 -5.70 -10.37
CA ASN A 27 -11.41 -5.31 -11.39
C ASN A 27 -10.51 -6.47 -11.85
N ASP A 28 -10.27 -7.46 -10.98
CA ASP A 28 -9.25 -8.47 -11.17
C ASP A 28 -9.82 -9.89 -11.17
N SER A 29 -9.19 -10.79 -11.92
CA SER A 29 -9.53 -12.20 -11.92
C SER A 29 -9.14 -12.89 -10.62
N ALA A 30 -9.77 -14.02 -10.29
CA ALA A 30 -9.42 -14.81 -9.10
C ALA A 30 -7.94 -15.22 -9.07
N SER A 31 -7.33 -15.49 -10.23
CA SER A 31 -5.90 -15.79 -10.34
C SER A 31 -5.02 -14.58 -10.03
N GLU A 32 -5.38 -13.39 -10.51
CA GLU A 32 -4.65 -12.15 -10.22
C GLU A 32 -4.73 -11.80 -8.74
N ILE A 33 -5.91 -11.93 -8.13
CA ILE A 33 -6.12 -11.73 -6.69
C ILE A 33 -5.27 -12.71 -5.86
N ALA A 34 -5.20 -13.97 -6.28
CA ALA A 34 -4.33 -14.96 -5.63
C ALA A 34 -2.85 -14.58 -5.74
N LEU A 35 -2.41 -14.06 -6.90
CA LEU A 35 -1.05 -13.56 -7.11
C LEU A 35 -0.73 -12.32 -6.25
N ILE A 36 -1.69 -11.42 -6.05
CA ILE A 36 -1.53 -10.29 -5.11
C ILE A 36 -1.27 -10.84 -3.70
N GLY A 37 -2.09 -11.80 -3.23
CA GLY A 37 -1.97 -12.37 -1.89
C GLY A 37 -0.63 -13.09 -1.64
N SER A 38 -0.15 -13.87 -2.61
CA SER A 38 1.16 -14.53 -2.52
C SER A 38 2.31 -13.52 -2.59
N SER A 39 2.17 -12.46 -3.40
CA SER A 39 3.16 -11.38 -3.49
C SER A 39 3.27 -10.60 -2.18
N ILE A 40 2.14 -10.24 -1.54
CA ILE A 40 2.13 -9.61 -0.22
C ILE A 40 2.88 -10.47 0.80
N THR A 41 2.59 -11.78 0.83
CA THR A 41 3.24 -12.71 1.76
C THR A 41 4.76 -12.74 1.55
N THR A 42 5.18 -12.85 0.29
CA THR A 42 6.60 -12.89 -0.10
C THR A 42 7.30 -11.60 0.30
N VAL A 43 6.76 -10.45 -0.10
CA VAL A 43 7.40 -9.15 0.13
C VAL A 43 7.36 -8.75 1.61
N ALA A 44 6.34 -9.15 2.37
CA ALA A 44 6.34 -8.96 3.82
C ALA A 44 7.52 -9.69 4.50
N GLN A 45 7.83 -10.91 4.05
CA GLN A 45 8.97 -11.68 4.56
C GLN A 45 10.32 -11.06 4.15
N GLU A 46 10.45 -10.61 2.90
CA GLU A 46 11.68 -10.00 2.37
C GLU A 46 11.98 -8.64 3.01
N SER A 47 10.95 -7.81 3.16
CA SER A 47 11.10 -6.42 3.59
C SER A 47 11.06 -6.22 5.11
N GLY A 48 10.43 -7.16 5.83
CA GLY A 48 10.11 -7.04 7.25
C GLY A 48 8.91 -6.14 7.56
N ILE A 49 8.19 -5.66 6.54
CA ILE A 49 6.98 -4.85 6.69
C ILE A 49 5.77 -5.75 6.95
N ASP A 50 4.91 -5.33 7.88
CA ASP A 50 3.69 -6.06 8.23
C ASP A 50 2.77 -6.21 7.01
N ALA A 51 2.41 -7.46 6.68
CA ALA A 51 1.56 -7.80 5.54
C ALA A 51 0.21 -7.07 5.56
N ARG A 52 -0.33 -6.75 6.75
CA ARG A 52 -1.57 -5.96 6.89
C ARG A 52 -1.39 -4.56 6.32
N VAL A 53 -0.23 -3.94 6.55
CA VAL A 53 0.07 -2.60 6.04
C VAL A 53 0.25 -2.63 4.53
N ILE A 54 0.97 -3.61 3.99
CA ILE A 54 1.13 -3.78 2.53
C ILE A 54 -0.24 -3.92 1.85
N LEU A 55 -1.11 -4.80 2.36
CA LEU A 55 -2.47 -4.98 1.86
C LEU A 55 -3.26 -3.66 1.90
N CYS A 56 -3.25 -2.95 3.03
CA CYS A 56 -4.02 -1.72 3.15
C CYS A 56 -3.49 -0.62 2.22
N VAL A 57 -2.17 -0.54 1.98
CA VAL A 57 -1.60 0.41 1.01
C VAL A 57 -2.04 0.06 -0.41
N ILE A 58 -1.96 -1.20 -0.83
CA ILE A 58 -2.48 -1.65 -2.14
C ILE A 58 -3.94 -1.19 -2.33
N MET A 59 -4.76 -1.40 -1.31
CA MET A 59 -6.17 -1.02 -1.37
C MET A 59 -6.41 0.50 -1.35
N GLN A 60 -5.52 1.26 -0.72
CA GLN A 60 -5.59 2.72 -0.68
C GLN A 60 -5.12 3.36 -1.99
N GLU A 61 -4.11 2.78 -2.64
CA GLU A 61 -3.49 3.33 -3.85
C GLU A 61 -4.23 2.94 -5.13
N SER A 62 -4.81 1.74 -5.19
CA SER A 62 -5.44 1.25 -6.43
C SER A 62 -6.69 0.40 -6.25
N GLY A 63 -7.16 0.18 -5.02
CA GLY A 63 -8.20 -0.82 -4.76
C GLY A 63 -7.76 -2.26 -5.09
N GLY A 64 -6.45 -2.49 -5.29
CA GLY A 64 -5.89 -3.75 -5.76
C GLY A 64 -5.96 -3.98 -7.27
N ASN A 65 -6.51 -3.05 -8.05
CA ASN A 65 -6.63 -3.15 -9.50
C ASN A 65 -5.24 -3.26 -10.16
N VAL A 66 -4.90 -4.44 -10.71
CA VAL A 66 -3.58 -4.66 -11.33
C VAL A 66 -3.36 -3.78 -12.55
N ARG A 67 -4.44 -3.31 -13.17
CA ARG A 67 -4.44 -2.48 -14.37
C ARG A 67 -4.63 -1.00 -14.05
N VAL A 68 -4.45 -0.58 -12.79
CA VAL A 68 -4.53 0.83 -12.39
C VAL A 68 -3.60 1.69 -13.26
N GLY A 69 -4.10 2.84 -13.68
CA GLY A 69 -3.30 3.81 -14.43
C GLY A 69 -2.19 4.44 -13.59
N ASN A 70 -1.28 5.12 -14.27
CA ASN A 70 -0.23 5.88 -13.61
C ASN A 70 -0.76 7.25 -13.18
N THR A 71 -0.24 7.77 -12.07
CA THR A 71 -0.41 9.16 -11.68
C THR A 71 0.91 9.91 -11.84
N ASN A 72 0.84 11.22 -12.14
CA ASN A 72 2.04 12.03 -12.30
C ASN A 72 1.92 13.37 -11.57
N ASN A 73 2.68 13.50 -10.47
CA ASN A 73 2.79 14.71 -9.67
C ASN A 73 4.25 15.22 -9.63
N GLY A 74 4.96 15.14 -10.75
CA GLY A 74 6.41 15.41 -10.84
C GLY A 74 7.28 14.15 -10.77
N VAL A 75 6.65 13.01 -10.50
CA VAL A 75 7.18 11.64 -10.56
C VAL A 75 6.09 10.77 -11.16
N ASN A 76 6.45 9.80 -12.00
CA ASN A 76 5.50 8.84 -12.54
C ASN A 76 5.30 7.71 -11.53
N ASN A 77 4.14 7.70 -10.85
CA ASN A 77 3.76 6.69 -9.88
C ASN A 77 3.02 5.56 -10.57
N THR A 78 3.41 4.31 -10.31
CA THR A 78 3.02 3.17 -11.16
C THR A 78 2.72 1.91 -10.35
N GLY A 79 1.81 1.09 -10.88
CA GLY A 79 1.44 -0.20 -10.32
C GLY A 79 0.47 -0.12 -9.13
N ILE A 80 0.17 -1.28 -8.53
CA ILE A 80 -0.87 -1.42 -7.49
C ILE A 80 -0.57 -0.72 -6.17
N MET A 81 0.67 -0.28 -5.96
CA MET A 81 1.06 0.54 -4.81
C MET A 81 1.47 1.96 -5.23
N GLN A 82 1.26 2.35 -6.51
CA GLN A 82 1.62 3.66 -7.05
C GLN A 82 3.08 4.06 -6.71
N ALA A 83 4.02 3.13 -6.88
CA ALA A 83 5.42 3.32 -6.53
C ALA A 83 6.12 4.30 -7.48
N ASN A 84 7.08 5.06 -6.95
CA ASN A 84 7.90 6.01 -7.72
C ASN A 84 8.68 5.29 -8.84
N ASN A 85 8.28 5.53 -10.09
CA ASN A 85 8.80 4.87 -11.29
C ASN A 85 8.83 3.34 -11.18
N GLY A 86 7.80 2.77 -10.55
CA GLY A 86 7.62 1.32 -10.48
C GLY A 86 7.22 0.69 -11.82
N VAL A 87 7.12 -0.63 -11.84
CA VAL A 87 6.62 -1.37 -13.01
C VAL A 87 5.10 -1.38 -13.08
N SER A 88 4.56 -1.50 -14.30
CA SER A 88 3.13 -1.74 -14.53
C SER A 88 2.84 -3.24 -14.68
N PHE A 89 1.56 -3.61 -14.61
CA PHE A 89 1.13 -4.97 -14.90
C PHE A 89 1.47 -5.40 -16.33
N ASN A 90 1.96 -6.63 -16.46
CA ASN A 90 2.27 -7.28 -17.72
C ASN A 90 1.39 -8.52 -17.89
N PRO A 91 0.41 -8.52 -18.80
CA PRO A 91 -0.46 -9.69 -19.02
C PRO A 91 0.27 -10.92 -19.55
N SER A 92 1.46 -10.75 -20.16
CA SER A 92 2.31 -11.88 -20.59
C SER A 92 3.12 -12.49 -19.45
N ASP A 93 3.28 -11.77 -18.33
CA ASP A 93 3.86 -12.26 -17.09
C ASP A 93 3.13 -11.68 -15.87
N PRO A 94 1.90 -12.14 -15.59
CA PRO A 94 1.11 -11.61 -14.48
C PRO A 94 1.77 -11.82 -13.13
N ALA A 95 2.38 -13.00 -12.92
CA ALA A 95 3.00 -13.36 -11.65
C ALA A 95 4.23 -12.49 -11.36
N GLY A 96 5.15 -12.35 -12.33
CA GLY A 96 6.34 -11.54 -12.17
C GLY A 96 6.03 -10.06 -12.02
N SER A 97 5.12 -9.53 -12.86
CA SER A 97 4.76 -8.11 -12.77
C SER A 97 4.01 -7.75 -11.50
N ILE A 98 3.06 -8.57 -11.01
CA ILE A 98 2.37 -8.31 -9.73
C ILE A 98 3.34 -8.35 -8.56
N LEU A 99 4.22 -9.35 -8.51
CA LEU A 99 5.25 -9.44 -7.46
C LEU A 99 6.14 -8.20 -7.46
N GLN A 100 6.60 -7.78 -8.63
CA GLN A 100 7.46 -6.61 -8.75
C GLN A 100 6.73 -5.31 -8.38
N MET A 101 5.44 -5.14 -8.72
CA MET A 101 4.65 -3.99 -8.27
C MET A 101 4.57 -3.89 -6.74
N VAL A 102 4.40 -5.02 -6.03
CA VAL A 102 4.38 -5.04 -4.56
C VAL A 102 5.77 -4.73 -3.99
N ARG A 103 6.84 -5.28 -4.60
CA ARG A 103 8.22 -4.97 -4.21
C ARG A 103 8.55 -3.50 -4.40
N ASP A 104 8.22 -2.92 -5.55
CA ASP A 104 8.50 -1.52 -5.85
C ASP A 104 7.84 -0.58 -4.83
N GLY A 105 6.58 -0.84 -4.46
CA GLY A 105 5.90 -0.04 -3.43
C GLY A 105 6.43 -0.26 -2.02
N THR A 106 6.80 -1.50 -1.68
CA THR A 106 7.23 -1.81 -0.31
C THR A 106 8.70 -1.48 -0.07
N GLU A 107 9.58 -1.92 -0.97
CA GLU A 107 11.03 -1.77 -0.86
C GLU A 107 11.58 -0.56 -1.61
N GLY A 108 10.79 0.07 -2.48
CA GLY A 108 11.23 1.18 -3.30
C GLY A 108 11.84 0.74 -4.61
N THR A 109 12.21 1.73 -5.42
CA THR A 109 12.86 1.54 -6.71
C THR A 109 14.22 2.23 -6.71
N VAL A 110 14.94 2.14 -7.81
CA VAL A 110 16.15 2.96 -8.02
C VAL A 110 15.86 4.47 -8.06
N SER A 111 14.60 4.86 -8.29
CA SER A 111 14.18 6.27 -8.40
C SER A 111 13.64 6.86 -7.11
N GLY A 112 13.33 6.03 -6.10
CA GLY A 112 12.78 6.53 -4.86
C GLY A 112 12.52 5.47 -3.80
N PRO A 113 12.39 5.90 -2.53
CA PRO A 113 12.11 5.01 -1.41
C PRO A 113 10.71 4.40 -1.52
N GLY A 114 10.56 3.20 -0.97
CA GLY A 114 9.26 2.59 -0.69
C GLY A 114 8.87 2.77 0.78
N LEU A 115 7.81 2.06 1.18
CA LEU A 115 7.28 2.09 2.54
C LEU A 115 8.33 1.68 3.60
N LYS A 116 9.21 0.72 3.26
CA LYS A 116 10.25 0.19 4.15
C LYS A 116 11.19 1.27 4.64
N GLN A 117 11.68 2.13 3.77
CA GLN A 117 12.64 3.17 4.12
C GLN A 117 12.03 4.16 5.13
N ALA A 118 10.77 4.54 4.90
CA ALA A 118 10.04 5.40 5.82
C ALA A 118 9.82 4.71 7.18
N PHE A 119 9.48 3.42 7.20
CA PHE A 119 9.32 2.69 8.45
C PHE A 119 10.65 2.54 9.21
N VAL A 120 11.75 2.20 8.53
CA VAL A 120 13.08 2.11 9.14
C VAL A 120 13.51 3.46 9.74
N GLN A 121 13.20 4.56 9.07
CA GLN A 121 13.57 5.90 9.55
C GLN A 121 12.81 6.31 10.81
N TYR A 122 11.52 6.00 10.91
CA TYR A 122 10.65 6.55 11.96
C TYR A 122 10.15 5.55 12.99
N GLY A 123 10.24 4.24 12.73
CA GLY A 123 9.78 3.18 13.63
C GLY A 123 8.27 3.17 13.90
N ASN A 124 7.48 3.91 13.13
CA ASN A 124 6.04 4.03 13.32
C ASN A 124 5.31 3.99 11.97
N TYR A 125 4.38 3.04 11.82
CA TYR A 125 3.66 2.84 10.56
C TYR A 125 2.82 4.04 10.12
N TYR A 126 2.17 4.76 11.04
CA TYR A 126 1.38 5.95 10.66
C TYR A 126 2.24 7.09 10.15
N VAL A 127 3.42 7.28 10.74
CA VAL A 127 4.42 8.24 10.23
C VAL A 127 4.93 7.77 8.86
N ALA A 128 5.27 6.48 8.73
CA ALA A 128 5.76 5.90 7.48
C ALA A 128 4.76 6.04 6.34
N LEU A 129 3.47 5.82 6.61
CA LEU A 129 2.38 5.96 5.64
C LEU A 129 2.21 7.41 5.16
N ARG A 130 2.36 8.40 6.05
CA ARG A 130 2.38 9.80 5.60
C ARG A 130 3.57 10.07 4.71
N VAL A 131 4.77 9.62 5.09
CA VAL A 131 5.97 9.80 4.27
C VAL A 131 5.84 9.08 2.93
N TYR A 132 5.23 7.90 2.89
CA TYR A 132 4.93 7.18 1.66
C TYR A 132 4.03 8.01 0.73
N ASN A 133 2.96 8.61 1.28
CA ASN A 133 2.01 9.40 0.52
C ASN A 133 2.54 10.76 0.05
N SER A 134 3.28 11.49 0.90
CA SER A 134 3.67 12.89 0.63
C SER A 134 5.17 13.15 0.54
N GLY A 135 6.02 12.11 0.63
CA GLY A 135 7.48 12.23 0.66
C GLY A 135 8.05 12.95 1.89
N SER A 136 7.19 13.45 2.79
CA SER A 136 7.55 14.21 3.99
C SER A 136 6.43 14.10 5.03
N VAL A 137 6.69 14.49 6.28
CA VAL A 137 5.71 14.40 7.37
C VAL A 137 5.79 15.61 8.31
N ASN A 138 4.63 16.05 8.81
CA ASN A 138 4.54 16.91 9.99
C ASN A 138 4.28 16.02 11.21
N LEU A 139 5.29 15.80 12.06
CA LEU A 139 5.16 14.89 13.21
C LEU A 139 4.10 15.34 14.23
N ASN A 140 3.75 16.62 14.23
CA ASN A 140 2.71 17.18 15.11
C ASN A 140 1.30 17.01 14.54
N GLN A 141 1.16 16.71 13.24
CA GLN A 141 -0.12 16.56 12.56
C GLN A 141 0.04 15.58 11.37
N LEU A 142 -0.17 14.28 11.63
CA LEU A 142 0.06 13.25 10.61
C LEU A 142 -0.92 13.30 9.42
N ASN A 143 -2.02 14.04 9.54
CA ASN A 143 -2.92 14.35 8.42
C ASN A 143 -2.72 15.72 7.79
N ASP A 144 -1.60 16.39 8.07
CA ASP A 144 -1.12 17.46 7.21
C ASP A 144 -0.80 16.86 5.82
N PRO A 145 -1.53 17.22 4.75
CA PRO A 145 -1.36 16.61 3.44
C PRO A 145 0.03 16.85 2.85
N ARG A 146 0.70 17.96 3.22
CA ARG A 146 1.94 18.41 2.56
C ARG A 146 1.86 18.42 1.02
N GLY A 147 0.66 18.68 0.47
CA GLY A 147 0.39 18.67 -0.98
C GLY A 147 -0.11 17.33 -1.55
N ALA A 148 -0.27 16.28 -0.75
CA ALA A 148 -0.83 14.99 -1.13
C ALA A 148 -2.24 14.77 -0.53
N THR A 149 -2.72 13.51 -0.52
CA THR A 149 -4.04 13.13 -0.02
C THR A 149 -4.20 13.48 1.47
N ALA A 150 -5.14 14.37 1.79
CA ALA A 150 -5.31 14.90 3.15
C ALA A 150 -5.57 13.82 4.21
N ASN A 151 -6.55 12.95 3.99
CA ASN A 151 -6.99 11.99 5.01
C ASN A 151 -6.21 10.67 5.01
N TYR A 152 -5.10 10.58 4.28
CA TYR A 152 -4.41 9.31 4.02
C TYR A 152 -4.11 8.48 5.28
N VAL A 153 -3.60 9.10 6.35
CA VAL A 153 -3.24 8.34 7.57
C VAL A 153 -4.48 7.93 8.37
N GLU A 154 -5.52 8.75 8.36
CA GLU A 154 -6.82 8.41 8.95
C GLU A 154 -7.47 7.24 8.20
N ASP A 155 -7.49 7.30 6.87
CA ASP A 155 -8.05 6.24 6.03
C ASP A 155 -7.29 4.93 6.25
N MET A 156 -5.96 4.99 6.28
CA MET A 156 -5.12 3.83 6.58
C MET A 156 -5.37 3.27 7.98
N ALA A 157 -5.56 4.12 9.00
CA ALA A 157 -5.91 3.66 10.33
C ALA A 157 -7.26 2.93 10.34
N ASN A 158 -8.27 3.48 9.65
CA ASN A 158 -9.57 2.84 9.51
C ASN A 158 -9.47 1.49 8.79
N ARG A 159 -8.68 1.40 7.71
CA ARG A 159 -8.43 0.12 7.00
C ARG A 159 -7.80 -0.92 7.90
N LEU A 160 -6.77 -0.54 8.65
CA LEU A 160 -6.08 -1.43 9.58
C LEU A 160 -6.98 -1.91 10.73
N MET A 161 -8.02 -1.13 11.06
CA MET A 161 -9.07 -1.52 12.00
C MET A 161 -10.21 -2.35 11.37
N GLY A 162 -10.12 -2.67 10.08
CA GLY A 162 -11.10 -3.51 9.40
C GLY A 162 -12.21 -2.77 8.67
N HIS A 163 -12.05 -1.47 8.42
CA HIS A 163 -12.96 -0.71 7.58
C HIS A 163 -12.61 -0.88 6.10
N SER A 164 -13.64 -0.99 5.25
CA SER A 164 -13.49 -1.14 3.80
C SER A 164 -14.49 -0.26 3.07
N TRP A 165 -14.07 0.37 1.97
CA TRP A 165 -14.95 1.17 1.11
C TRP A 165 -15.17 0.47 -0.23
N PRO A 166 -16.42 0.20 -0.64
CA PRO A 166 -16.70 -0.50 -1.90
C PRO A 166 -16.43 0.29 -3.19
N ASN A 167 -16.24 1.61 -3.10
CA ASN A 167 -16.20 2.52 -4.25
C ASN A 167 -14.83 3.23 -4.41
N MET A 168 -13.73 2.58 -4.03
CA MET A 168 -12.38 3.10 -4.31
C MET A 168 -11.83 2.53 -5.61
#